data_AF-A0A527HH57-F1
#
_entry.id   AF-A0A527HH57-F1
#
_cell.length_a   1.000
_cell.length_b   1.000
_cell.length_c   1.000
_cell.angle_alpha   90.00
_cell.angle_beta   90.00
_cell.angle_gamma   90.00
#
_symmetry.space_group_name_H-M   'P 1'
#
loop_
_entity.id
_entity.type
_entity.pdbx_description
1 polymer ?
#
loop_
_entity_poly.entity_id
_entity_poly.type
_entity_poly.pdbx_seq_one_letter_code
_entity_poly.pdbx_strand_id
1 'polypeptide(L)' 'MLQAGKTVFACALGRGGISAGKREGDGATPLAAMRILSGYFRGDQFSSGRRTRLAMTPIGPDLGWCEVPDDRNYNRPVK' A
#
# COMPACT_ATOMS: atom_id res chain seq x y z
N MET A 1 -4.74 -3.80 15.54
CA MET A 1 -3.27 -3.93 15.57
C MET A 1 -2.83 -4.58 14.27
N LEU A 2 -1.78 -4.06 13.64
CA LEU A 2 -1.16 -4.64 12.45
C LEU A 2 0.13 -5.36 12.87
N GLN A 3 0.28 -6.62 12.50
CA GLN A 3 1.50 -7.39 12.74
C GLN A 3 2.31 -7.54 11.45
N ALA A 4 3.59 -7.19 11.50
CA ALA A 4 4.55 -7.41 10.42
C ALA A 4 5.77 -8.15 10.97
N GLY A 5 5.83 -9.47 10.72
CA GLY A 5 6.85 -10.33 11.32
C GLY A 5 6.73 -10.33 12.85
N LYS A 6 7.79 -9.88 13.52
CA LYS A 6 7.87 -9.81 15.00
C LYS A 6 7.40 -8.47 15.57
N THR A 7 6.99 -7.53 14.73
CA THR A 7 6.62 -6.18 15.15
C THR A 7 5.11 -6.00 15.10
N VAL A 8 4.57 -5.27 16.07
CA VAL A 8 3.14 -4.94 16.18
C VAL A 8 2.96 -3.43 16.24
N PHE A 9 2.03 -2.92 15.45
CA PHE A 9 1.73 -1.49 15.33
C PHE A 9 0.26 -1.23 15.63
N ALA A 10 -0.02 -0.08 16.26
CA ALA A 10 -1.36 0.49 16.23
C ALA A 10 -1.74 0.78 14.77
N CYS A 11 -2.96 0.47 14.39
CA CYS A 11 -3.45 0.67 13.03
C CYS A 11 -4.92 1.04 13.03
N ALA A 12 -5.32 1.84 12.06
CA ALA A 12 -6.73 2.04 11.75
C ALA A 12 -7.29 0.81 11.02
N LEU A 13 -8.56 0.54 11.22
CA LEU A 13 -9.33 -0.43 10.43
C LEU A 13 -10.30 0.35 9.54
N GLY A 14 -10.66 -0.25 8.41
CA GLY A 14 -11.66 0.32 7.53
C GLY A 14 -13.01 0.48 8.24
N ARG A 15 -13.79 1.49 7.85
CA ARG A 15 -15.12 1.78 8.43
C ARG A 15 -16.09 0.59 8.35
N GLY A 16 -15.89 -0.30 7.39
CA GLY A 16 -16.66 -1.54 7.21
C GLY A 16 -16.20 -2.70 8.10
N GLY A 17 -15.26 -2.46 9.02
CA GLY A 17 -14.70 -3.49 9.89
C GLY A 17 -13.75 -4.44 9.16
N ILE A 18 -13.51 -5.62 9.74
CA ILE A 18 -12.69 -6.68 9.15
C ILE A 18 -13.60 -7.68 8.44
N SER A 19 -13.29 -8.03 7.18
CA SER A 19 -14.13 -8.95 6.39
C SER A 19 -13.32 -9.89 5.50
N ALA A 20 -13.72 -11.16 5.44
CA ALA A 20 -13.22 -12.13 4.46
C ALA A 20 -13.84 -11.92 3.06
N GLY A 21 -14.97 -11.21 2.98
CA GLY A 21 -15.69 -10.90 1.73
C GLY A 21 -15.42 -9.49 1.21
N LYS A 22 -14.19 -8.97 1.40
CA LYS A 22 -13.78 -7.63 0.95
C LYS A 22 -14.09 -7.42 -0.54
N ARG A 23 -14.74 -6.30 -0.87
CA ARG A 23 -14.97 -5.80 -2.23
C ARG A 23 -14.45 -4.38 -2.38
N GLU A 24 -14.28 -3.92 -3.61
CA GLU A 24 -13.97 -2.51 -3.85
C GLU A 24 -15.12 -1.62 -3.33
N GLY A 25 -14.79 -0.47 -2.73
CA GLY A 25 -15.76 0.51 -2.21
C GLY A 25 -16.44 0.16 -0.88
N ASP A 26 -16.36 -1.07 -0.37
CA ASP A 26 -17.03 -1.49 0.87
C ASP A 26 -16.45 -0.87 2.16
N GLY A 27 -15.24 -0.28 2.06
CA GLY A 27 -14.53 0.29 3.19
C GLY A 27 -14.09 -0.70 4.27
N ALA A 28 -14.07 -2.01 4.01
CA ALA A 28 -13.61 -3.02 4.96
C ALA A 28 -12.07 -3.21 4.89
N THR A 29 -11.47 -3.73 5.96
CA THR A 29 -10.11 -4.28 5.96
C THR A 29 -10.18 -5.78 5.66
N PRO A 30 -9.40 -6.31 4.69
CA PRO A 30 -9.41 -7.74 4.40
C PRO A 30 -8.99 -8.58 5.61
N LEU A 31 -9.73 -9.65 5.89
CA LEU A 31 -9.32 -10.70 6.82
C LEU A 31 -8.36 -11.65 6.10
N ALA A 32 -7.08 -11.29 6.02
CA ALA A 32 -6.07 -12.10 5.34
C ALA A 32 -4.66 -11.87 5.89
N ALA A 33 -3.81 -12.90 5.78
CA ALA A 33 -2.37 -12.75 5.90
C ALA A 33 -1.80 -12.35 4.53
N MET A 34 -1.18 -11.17 4.44
CA MET A 34 -0.69 -10.59 3.18
C MET A 34 0.82 -10.39 3.21
N ARG A 35 1.49 -10.59 2.07
CA ARG A 35 2.91 -10.32 1.92
C ARG A 35 3.12 -8.85 1.55
N ILE A 36 4.10 -8.21 2.18
CA ILE A 36 4.62 -6.91 1.72
C ILE A 36 5.48 -7.18 0.49
N LEU A 37 5.11 -6.63 -0.66
CA LEU A 37 5.77 -6.91 -1.94
C LEU A 37 6.83 -5.88 -2.29
N SER A 38 6.44 -4.61 -2.25
CA SER A 38 7.28 -3.46 -2.60
C SER A 38 6.69 -2.19 -2.01
N GLY A 39 7.36 -1.06 -2.19
CA GLY A 39 6.82 0.24 -1.79
C GLY A 39 7.46 1.40 -2.53
N TYR A 40 6.88 2.57 -2.32
CA TYR A 40 7.33 3.84 -2.86
C TYR A 40 7.81 4.73 -1.71
N PHE A 41 8.80 5.58 -1.96
CA PHE A 41 9.27 6.52 -0.94
C PHE A 41 9.71 7.85 -1.52
N ARG A 42 9.61 8.89 -0.70
CA ARG A 42 10.13 10.23 -1.00
C ARG A 42 11.62 10.29 -0.66
N GLY A 43 12.45 10.47 -1.69
CA GLY A 43 13.91 10.47 -1.52
C GLY A 43 14.43 11.62 -0.64
N ASP A 44 13.73 12.75 -0.65
CA ASP A 44 14.00 13.93 0.15
C ASP A 44 13.58 13.77 1.62
N GLN A 45 12.64 12.88 1.93
CA GLN A 45 12.17 12.64 3.30
C GLN A 45 12.73 11.35 3.92
N PHE A 46 13.04 10.36 3.08
CA PHE A 46 13.48 9.04 3.52
C PHE A 46 14.62 8.52 2.64
N SER A 47 15.77 9.18 2.75
CA SER A 47 16.98 8.85 1.98
C SER A 47 17.48 7.42 2.19
N SER A 48 17.21 6.82 3.36
CA SER A 48 17.55 5.43 3.66
C SER A 48 16.66 4.39 2.97
N GLY A 49 15.57 4.79 2.30
CA GLY A 49 14.67 3.87 1.58
C GLY A 49 15.37 2.99 0.55
N ARG A 50 16.43 3.51 -0.08
CA ARG A 50 17.27 2.78 -1.05
C ARG A 50 18.04 1.61 -0.43
N ARG A 51 18.22 1.60 0.89
CA ARG A 51 19.03 0.60 1.62
C ARG A 51 18.18 -0.50 2.26
N THR A 52 16.86 -0.42 2.15
CA THR A 52 15.99 -1.45 2.72
C THR A 52 16.09 -2.75 1.92
N ARG A 53 15.82 -3.89 2.57
CA ARG A 53 15.76 -5.20 1.91
C ARG A 53 14.47 -5.39 1.08
N LEU A 54 13.48 -4.52 1.27
CA LEU A 54 12.24 -4.53 0.51
C LEU A 54 12.47 -3.80 -0.82
N ALA A 55 11.82 -4.24 -1.90
CA ALA A 55 11.88 -3.53 -3.16
C ALA A 55 11.21 -2.15 -3.02
N MET A 56 12.01 -1.09 -3.00
CA MET A 56 11.54 0.28 -2.78
C MET A 56 11.90 1.18 -3.97
N THR A 57 10.94 1.93 -4.48
CA THR A 57 11.12 2.84 -5.61
C THR A 57 11.00 4.30 -5.17
N PRO A 58 12.00 5.17 -5.44
CA PRO A 58 11.88 6.59 -5.17
C PRO A 58 10.82 7.23 -6.06
N ILE A 59 9.96 8.09 -5.49
CA ILE A 59 8.96 8.83 -6.26
C ILE A 59 9.49 10.19 -6.73
N GLY A 60 9.07 10.59 -7.93
CA GLY A 60 9.25 11.94 -8.48
C GLY A 60 7.91 12.69 -8.56
N PRO A 61 7.93 13.99 -8.87
CA PRO A 61 6.72 14.81 -8.96
C PRO A 61 5.77 14.39 -10.10
N ASP A 62 6.27 13.63 -11.07
CA ASP A 62 5.54 13.13 -12.24
C ASP A 62 4.91 11.75 -12.01
N LEU A 63 5.17 11.09 -10.88
CA LEU A 63 4.59 9.77 -10.61
C LEU A 63 3.14 9.92 -10.15
N GLY A 64 2.21 9.39 -10.96
CA GLY A 64 0.81 9.20 -10.59
C GLY A 64 0.49 7.73 -10.27
N TRP A 65 -0.69 7.52 -9.68
CA TRP A 65 -1.31 6.21 -9.54
C TRP A 65 -2.74 6.28 -10.09
N CYS A 66 -3.08 5.36 -10.99
CA CYS A 66 -4.39 5.38 -11.62
C CYS A 66 -5.43 4.70 -10.73
N GLU A 67 -6.46 5.47 -10.35
CA GLU A 67 -7.59 5.03 -9.52
C GLU A 67 -8.90 4.94 -10.32
N VAL A 68 -8.83 4.98 -11.67
CA VAL A 68 -10.00 4.95 -12.56
C VAL A 68 -10.31 3.50 -12.94
N PRO A 69 -11.44 2.91 -12.50
CA PRO A 69 -11.71 1.47 -12.67
C PRO A 69 -11.72 0.97 -14.11
N ASP A 70 -12.23 1.79 -15.04
CA ASP A 70 -12.34 1.45 -16.47
C ASP A 70 -11.08 1.79 -17.29
N ASP A 71 -10.04 2.37 -16.66
CA ASP A 71 -8.77 2.63 -17.33
C ASP A 71 -7.92 1.34 -17.37
N ARG A 72 -7.27 1.08 -18.51
CA ARG A 72 -6.34 -0.05 -18.65
C ARG A 72 -5.20 -0.05 -17.62
N ASN A 73 -4.90 1.10 -17.06
CA ASN A 73 -3.88 1.31 -16.05
C ASN A 73 -4.42 1.25 -14.62
N TYR A 74 -5.69 0.87 -14.39
CA TYR A 74 -6.26 0.80 -13.05
C TYR A 74 -5.34 0.06 -12.05
N ASN A 75 -5.12 0.69 -10.90
CA ASN A 75 -4.24 0.24 -9.83
C ASN A 75 -2.78 -0.01 -10.28
N ARG A 76 -2.26 0.90 -11.13
CA ARG A 76 -0.87 0.89 -11.61
C ARG A 76 -0.24 2.28 -11.54
N PRO A 77 1.11 2.35 -11.43
CA PRO A 77 1.82 3.62 -11.58
C PRO A 77 1.70 4.14 -13.01
N VAL A 78 1.53 5.45 -13.14
CA VAL A 78 1.46 6.17 -14.42
C VAL A 78 2.38 7.39 -14.38
N LYS A 79 2.70 7.91 -15.57
CA LYS A 79 3.46 9.14 -15.80
C LYS A 79 2.91 9.84 -17.03
#